data_AF-A0A328TN48-F1
#
_entry.id   AF-A0A328TN48-F1
#
_cell.length_a   1.000
_cell.length_b   1.000
_cell.length_c   1.000
_cell.angle_alpha   90.00
_cell.angle_beta   90.00
_cell.angle_gamma   90.00
#
_symmetry.space_group_name_H-M   'P 1'
#
loop_
_entity.id
_entity.type
_entity.pdbx_description
1 polymer ?
#
loop_
_entity_poly.entity_id
_entity_poly.type
_entity_poly.pdbx_seq_one_letter_code
_entity_poly.pdbx_strand_id
1 'polypeptide(L)'
;MGCALGNNACQQGYSVQYWCLSRLLVELTHSRADGSYRKQLAQLSEMQLLILNDWGLEPLLPAQRNDLLELMDDRYEKNTTVMISQLPTDEWYGCIGDKRLANTILVA
;
A
#
# COMPACT_ATOMS: atom_id res chain seq x y z
N MET A 1 5.94 14.75 -4.99
CA MET A 1 6.64 13.78 -5.86
C MET A 1 5.68 12.74 -6.43
N GLY A 2 4.90 12.03 -5.59
CA GLY A 2 3.92 11.03 -6.06
C GLY A 2 2.86 11.55 -7.05
N CYS A 3 2.32 12.76 -6.84
CA CYS A 3 1.31 13.32 -7.74
C CYS A 3 1.81 13.56 -9.17
N ALA A 4 3.08 13.97 -9.34
CA ALA A 4 3.65 14.21 -10.66
C ALA A 4 3.87 12.89 -11.42
N LEU A 5 4.39 11.86 -10.73
CA LEU A 5 4.53 10.51 -11.27
C LEU A 5 3.16 9.95 -11.68
N GLY A 6 2.18 10.01 -10.77
CA GLY A 6 0.83 9.52 -11.04
C GLY A 6 0.16 10.24 -12.21
N ASN A 7 0.29 11.56 -12.28
CA ASN A 7 -0.25 12.34 -13.40
C ASN A 7 0.39 11.96 -14.75
N ASN A 8 1.71 11.77 -14.79
CA ASN A 8 2.38 11.35 -16.01
C ASN A 8 1.97 9.92 -16.41
N ALA A 9 1.82 8.99 -15.47
CA ALA A 9 1.32 7.65 -15.74
C ALA A 9 -0.12 7.67 -16.26
N CYS A 10 -1.01 8.50 -15.70
CA CYS A 10 -2.36 8.71 -16.23
C CYS A 10 -2.32 9.22 -17.68
N GLN A 11 -1.43 10.16 -18.00
CA GLN A 11 -1.27 10.70 -19.36
C GLN A 11 -0.81 9.62 -20.36
N GLN A 12 -0.12 8.59 -19.89
CA GLN A 12 0.28 7.43 -20.69
C GLN A 12 -0.80 6.33 -20.75
N GLY A 13 -1.98 6.55 -20.14
CA GLY A 13 -3.11 5.64 -20.19
C GLY A 13 -3.11 4.55 -19.11
N TYR A 14 -2.22 4.63 -18.11
CA TYR A 14 -2.21 3.68 -17.01
C TYR A 14 -3.35 3.94 -16.02
N SER A 15 -3.93 2.87 -15.46
CA SER A 15 -4.79 2.99 -14.27
C SER A 15 -3.92 3.28 -13.04
N VAL A 16 -4.17 4.44 -12.41
CA VAL A 16 -3.39 4.92 -11.28
C VAL A 16 -4.30 5.20 -10.09
N GLN A 17 -3.87 4.78 -8.90
CA GLN A 17 -4.49 5.19 -7.65
C GLN A 17 -3.46 5.69 -6.66
N TYR A 18 -3.77 6.79 -5.98
CA TYR A 18 -2.92 7.42 -4.98
C TYR A 18 -3.61 7.40 -3.62
N TRP A 19 -2.89 6.97 -2.59
CA TRP A 19 -3.38 6.96 -1.21
C TRP A 19 -2.35 7.54 -0.25
N CYS A 20 -2.82 8.28 0.75
CA CYS A 20 -2.11 8.40 2.02
C CYS A 20 -2.29 7.07 2.76
N LEU A 21 -1.19 6.40 3.14
CA LEU A 21 -1.24 5.04 3.68
C LEU A 21 -2.09 4.95 4.94
N SER A 22 -1.97 5.90 5.87
CA SER A 22 -2.78 5.92 7.09
C SER A 22 -4.28 5.97 6.81
N ARG A 23 -4.69 6.76 5.80
CA ARG A 23 -6.10 6.82 5.36
C ARG A 23 -6.54 5.51 4.71
N LEU A 24 -5.71 4.92 3.86
CA LEU A 24 -6.02 3.62 3.24
C LEU A 24 -6.25 2.53 4.30
N LEU A 25 -5.40 2.47 5.32
CA LEU A 25 -5.53 1.49 6.41
C LEU A 25 -6.82 1.66 7.21
N VAL A 26 -7.26 2.91 7.43
CA VAL A 26 -8.56 3.19 8.05
C VAL A 26 -9.71 2.72 7.16
N GLU A 27 -9.65 3.00 5.85
CA GLU A 27 -10.67 2.55 4.89
C GLU A 27 -10.74 1.01 4.80
N LEU A 28 -9.59 0.32 4.78
CA LEU A 28 -9.52 -1.13 4.82
C LEU A 28 -10.11 -1.71 6.12
N THR A 29 -9.92 -1.02 7.25
CA THR A 29 -10.55 -1.40 8.51
C THR A 29 -12.07 -1.24 8.44
N HIS A 30 -12.56 -0.14 7.88
CA HIS A 30 -14.00 0.10 7.71
C HIS A 30 -14.65 -0.90 6.76
N SER A 31 -13.99 -1.22 5.64
CA SER A 31 -14.54 -2.15 4.65
C SER A 31 -14.64 -3.59 5.16
N ARG A 32 -13.88 -3.96 6.21
CA ARG A 32 -14.10 -5.22 6.94
C ARG A 32 -15.42 -5.22 7.70
N ALA A 33 -15.80 -4.08 8.28
CA ALA A 33 -17.04 -3.96 9.07
C ALA A 33 -18.31 -3.95 8.20
N ASP A 34 -18.23 -3.38 7.00
CA ASP A 34 -19.37 -3.32 6.06
C ASP A 34 -19.40 -4.46 5.01
N GLY A 35 -18.40 -5.34 5.02
CA GLY A 35 -18.28 -6.48 4.13
C GLY A 35 -17.72 -6.18 2.74
N SER A 36 -17.32 -4.94 2.45
CA SER A 36 -16.76 -4.53 1.16
C SER A 36 -15.25 -4.78 1.01
N TYR A 37 -14.58 -5.27 2.06
CA TYR A 37 -13.11 -5.46 2.12
C TYR A 37 -12.51 -6.15 0.89
N ARG A 38 -13.03 -7.32 0.52
CA ARG A 38 -12.51 -8.08 -0.64
C ARG A 38 -12.65 -7.33 -1.96
N LYS A 39 -13.74 -6.58 -2.10
CA LYS A 39 -13.97 -5.75 -3.29
C LYS A 39 -12.95 -4.61 -3.35
N GLN A 40 -12.66 -3.98 -2.22
CA GLN A 40 -11.67 -2.91 -2.14
C GLN A 40 -10.26 -3.43 -2.43
N LEU A 41 -9.87 -4.58 -1.87
CA LEU A 41 -8.59 -5.22 -2.19
C LEU A 41 -8.47 -5.55 -3.68
N ALA A 42 -9.49 -6.16 -4.28
CA ALA A 42 -9.50 -6.47 -5.71
C ALA A 42 -9.35 -5.20 -6.58
N GLN A 43 -10.06 -4.13 -6.23
CA GLN A 43 -9.92 -2.87 -6.94
C GLN A 43 -8.51 -2.29 -6.82
N LEU A 44 -7.92 -2.33 -5.62
CA LEU A 44 -6.55 -1.84 -5.39
C LEU A 44 -5.53 -2.72 -6.10
N SER A 45 -5.71 -4.04 -6.17
CA SER A 45 -4.76 -4.97 -6.76
C SER A 45 -4.74 -4.92 -8.29
N GLU A 46 -5.85 -4.53 -8.92
CA GLU A 46 -5.96 -4.35 -10.38
C GLU A 46 -5.35 -3.04 -10.91
N MET A 47 -5.05 -2.06 -10.04
CA MET A 47 -4.43 -0.80 -10.47
C MET A 47 -3.02 -1.03 -10.98
N GLN A 48 -2.73 -0.59 -12.22
CA GLN A 48 -1.41 -0.75 -12.84
C GLN A 48 -0.33 -0.01 -12.05
N LEU A 49 -0.68 1.15 -11.47
CA LEU A 49 0.17 1.89 -10.56
C LEU A 49 -0.59 2.26 -9.28
N LEU A 50 -0.17 1.70 -8.15
CA LEU A 50 -0.64 2.10 -6.82
C LEU A 50 0.45 2.91 -6.13
N ILE A 51 0.17 4.15 -5.75
CA ILE A 51 1.09 5.03 -5.03
C ILE A 51 0.62 5.14 -3.59
N LEU A 52 1.45 4.70 -2.65
CA LEU A 52 1.22 4.79 -1.21
C LEU A 52 2.17 5.84 -0.63
N ASN A 53 1.61 6.96 -0.19
CA ASN A 53 2.35 8.05 0.42
C ASN A 53 2.30 7.97 1.96
N ASP A 54 3.23 8.68 2.61
CA ASP A 54 3.30 8.81 4.06
C ASP A 54 3.59 7.48 4.78
N TRP A 55 4.45 6.66 4.16
CA TRP A 55 4.95 5.43 4.78
C TRP A 55 5.72 5.74 6.06
N GLY A 56 5.43 4.98 7.12
CA GLY A 56 6.22 4.97 8.35
C GLY A 56 5.94 6.11 9.33
N LEU A 57 4.88 6.91 9.13
CA LEU A 57 4.52 7.95 10.11
C LEU A 57 4.22 7.39 11.51
N GLU A 58 3.62 6.20 11.57
CA GLU A 58 3.32 5.48 12.81
C GLU A 58 3.59 3.98 12.60
N PRO A 59 3.94 3.23 13.67
CA PRO A 59 4.04 1.78 13.59
C PRO A 59 2.70 1.15 13.20
N LEU A 60 2.73 0.17 12.30
CA LEU A 60 1.53 -0.54 11.88
C LEU A 60 0.97 -1.37 13.03
N LEU A 61 -0.35 -1.31 13.22
CA LEU A 61 -1.07 -2.24 14.08
C LEU A 61 -1.07 -3.65 13.47
N PRO A 62 -1.22 -4.72 14.26
CA PRO A 62 -1.21 -6.10 13.75
C PRO A 62 -2.19 -6.34 12.59
N ALA A 63 -3.42 -5.82 12.68
CA ALA A 63 -4.41 -5.94 11.61
C ALA A 63 -3.97 -5.22 10.33
N GLN A 64 -3.42 -4.01 10.46
CA GLN A 64 -2.94 -3.20 9.33
C GLN A 64 -1.76 -3.85 8.60
N ARG A 65 -0.88 -4.57 9.33
CA ARG A 65 0.21 -5.35 8.73
C ARG A 65 -0.34 -6.47 7.84
N ASN A 66 -1.38 -7.16 8.31
CA ASN A 66 -2.03 -8.22 7.54
C ASN A 66 -2.78 -7.65 6.33
N ASP A 67 -3.46 -6.51 6.48
CA ASP A 67 -4.13 -5.83 5.37
C ASP A 67 -3.14 -5.44 4.26
N LEU A 68 -2.00 -4.87 4.67
CA LEU A 68 -0.95 -4.49 3.74
C LEU A 68 -0.28 -5.72 3.12
N LEU A 69 -0.03 -6.79 3.89
CA LEU A 69 0.48 -8.06 3.37
C LEU A 69 -0.46 -8.60 2.28
N GLU A 70 -1.76 -8.71 2.56
CA GLU A 70 -2.75 -9.26 1.62
C GLU A 70 -2.78 -8.45 0.32
N LEU A 71 -2.74 -7.12 0.42
CA LEU A 71 -2.65 -6.22 -0.73
C LEU A 71 -1.35 -6.39 -1.53
N MET A 72 -0.21 -6.51 -0.86
CA MET A 72 1.09 -6.64 -1.52
C MET A 72 1.24 -8.02 -2.18
N ASP A 73 0.79 -9.09 -1.53
CA ASP A 73 0.76 -10.44 -2.08
C ASP A 73 -0.12 -10.52 -3.34
N ASP A 74 -1.29 -9.86 -3.33
CA ASP A 74 -2.17 -9.82 -4.49
C ASP A 74 -1.53 -9.10 -5.69
N ARG A 75 -0.62 -8.15 -5.44
CA ARG A 75 0.05 -7.30 -6.44
C ARG A 75 1.42 -7.82 -6.88
N TYR A 76 2.05 -8.68 -6.10
CA TYR A 76 3.38 -9.22 -6.36
C TYR A 76 3.50 -9.81 -7.77
N GLU A 77 4.55 -9.42 -8.49
CA GLU A 77 4.84 -9.81 -9.89
C GLU A 77 3.74 -9.47 -10.92
N LYS A 78 2.69 -8.71 -10.54
CA LYS A 78 1.56 -8.37 -11.43
C LYS A 78 1.46 -6.88 -11.74
N ASN A 79 1.52 -6.02 -10.73
CA ASN A 79 1.30 -4.57 -10.88
C ASN A 79 2.27 -3.76 -10.03
N THR A 80 2.51 -2.50 -10.40
CA THR A 80 3.55 -1.67 -9.76
C THR A 80 3.01 -0.97 -8.50
N THR A 81 3.70 -1.10 -7.38
CA THR A 81 3.44 -0.32 -6.17
C THR A 81 4.61 0.62 -5.89
N VAL A 82 4.31 1.90 -5.65
CA VAL A 82 5.31 2.91 -5.27
C VAL A 82 5.02 3.35 -3.84
N MET A 83 5.93 3.07 -2.92
CA MET A 83 5.87 3.59 -1.55
C MET A 83 6.73 4.85 -1.43
N ILE A 84 6.17 5.89 -0.83
CA ILE A 84 6.85 7.17 -0.56
C ILE A 84 6.93 7.34 0.95
N SER A 85 8.16 7.43 1.46
CA SER A 85 8.44 7.67 2.88
C SER A 85 9.32 8.90 3.06
N GLN A 86 9.21 9.49 4.25
CA GLN A 86 10.19 10.45 4.77
C GLN A 86 11.24 9.77 5.66
N LEU A 87 11.03 8.49 6.01
CA LEU A 87 11.97 7.72 6.80
C LEU A 87 13.06 7.09 5.92
N PRO A 88 14.30 7.01 6.43
CA PRO A 88 15.33 6.13 5.89
C PRO A 88 14.84 4.68 5.74
N THR A 89 15.26 3.98 4.70
CA THR A 89 14.78 2.60 4.39
C THR A 89 15.16 1.57 5.44
N ASP A 90 16.25 1.79 6.18
CA ASP A 90 16.66 0.96 7.31
C ASP A 90 15.74 1.06 8.53
N GLU A 91 14.90 2.11 8.61
CA GLU A 91 13.89 2.26 9.67
C GLU A 91 12.56 1.54 9.34
N TRP A 92 12.34 1.16 8.08
CA TRP A 92 11.03 0.62 7.65
C TRP A 92 10.67 -0.71 8.32
N TYR A 93 11.67 -1.55 8.61
CA TYR A 93 11.48 -2.78 9.37
C TYR A 93 10.90 -2.51 10.77
N GLY A 94 11.30 -1.40 11.40
CA GLY A 94 10.79 -0.97 12.71
C GLY A 94 9.32 -0.58 12.65
N CYS A 95 8.88 0.09 11.59
CA CYS A 95 7.48 0.48 11.38
C CYS A 95 6.54 -0.73 11.23
N ILE A 96 7.03 -1.80 10.58
CA ILE A 96 6.24 -3.04 10.40
C ILE A 96 6.25 -3.88 11.67
N GLY A 97 7.33 -3.87 12.47
CA GLY A 97 7.36 -4.53 13.77
C GLY A 97 7.23 -6.06 13.76
N ASP A 98 7.38 -6.70 12.59
CA ASP A 98 7.51 -8.15 12.39
C ASP A 98 8.47 -8.39 11.21
N LYS A 99 9.59 -9.08 11.47
CA LYS A 99 10.65 -9.28 10.47
C LYS A 99 10.21 -10.12 9.28
N ARG A 100 9.34 -11.10 9.50
CA ARG A 100 8.87 -11.99 8.43
C ARG A 100 7.92 -11.24 7.51
N LEU A 101 6.96 -10.54 8.09
CA LEU A 101 6.01 -9.72 7.32
C LEU A 101 6.72 -8.58 6.60
N ALA A 102 7.72 -7.96 7.24
CA ALA A 102 8.49 -6.88 6.63
C ALA A 102 9.20 -7.34 5.36
N ASN A 103 9.83 -8.52 5.36
CA ASN A 103 10.48 -9.00 4.16
C ASN A 103 9.47 -9.18 3.01
N THR A 104 8.31 -9.78 3.26
CA THR A 104 7.30 -9.98 2.21
C THR A 104 6.75 -8.66 1.70
N ILE A 105 6.36 -7.73 2.59
CA ILE A 105 5.75 -6.44 2.21
C ILE A 105 6.73 -5.56 1.42
N LEU A 106 8.03 -5.62 1.73
CA LEU A 106 9.02 -4.70 1.14
C LEU A 106 9.68 -5.21 -0.15
N VAL A 107 9.59 -6.51 -0.42
CA VAL A 107 10.10 -7.12 -1.66
C VAL A 107 9.00 -7.44 -2.67
N ALA A 108 7.74 -7.20 -2.29
CA ALA A 108 6.58 -7.42 -3.14
C ALA A 108 6.34 -6.27 -4.14
#